data_AF-A0A835ARI9-F1
#
_entry.id   AF-A0A835ARI9-F1
#
_cell.length_a   1.000
_cell.length_b   1.000
_cell.length_c   1.000
_cell.angle_alpha   90.00
_cell.angle_beta   90.00
_cell.angle_gamma   90.00
#
_symmetry.space_group_name_H-M   'P 1'
#
loop_
_entity.id
_entity.type
_entity.pdbx_description
1 polymer ?
#
loop_
_entity_poly.entity_id
_entity_poly.type
_entity_poly.pdbx_seq_one_letter_code
_entity_poly.pdbx_strand_id
1 'polypeptide(L)'
;MEVQPCALGDAYVRFSSPLEREQFLDKVFQFGPHYSLRFIKHDEAENARAHDLDREAWVMIMGFHLDARNNKAIEKAHETNYRSRIVVKVLLNDDVMIPHDVVVIVGSETRICSWTCPVFALKRSNRTMLGDEDQVLPDGLLHPLPMPPPALVGF
;
A
#
# COMPACT_ATOMS: atom_id res chain seq x y z
N MET A 1 11.83 30.14 -19.30
CA MET A 1 10.51 29.49 -19.16
C MET A 1 10.34 28.51 -20.30
N GLU A 2 10.13 27.23 -19.98
CA GLU A 2 9.90 26.16 -20.95
C GLU A 2 8.50 25.59 -20.71
N VAL A 3 7.73 25.38 -21.76
CA VAL A 3 6.34 24.87 -21.68
C VAL A 3 6.24 23.60 -22.51
N GLN A 4 5.79 22.52 -21.87
CA GLN A 4 5.61 21.21 -22.50
C GLN A 4 4.14 20.78 -22.39
N PRO A 5 3.50 20.35 -23.50
CA PRO A 5 2.11 19.89 -23.47
C PRO A 5 1.95 18.58 -22.68
N CYS A 6 0.81 18.42 -22.00
CA CYS A 6 0.40 17.21 -21.28
C CYS A 6 -0.90 16.63 -21.87
N ALA A 7 -1.11 15.32 -21.69
CA ALA A 7 -2.19 14.57 -22.35
C ALA A 7 -3.63 14.90 -21.87
N LEU A 8 -3.79 15.80 -20.88
CA LEU A 8 -5.07 16.09 -20.23
C LEU A 8 -5.58 17.53 -20.45
N GLY A 9 -5.02 18.25 -21.42
CA GLY A 9 -5.36 19.66 -21.64
C GLY A 9 -4.57 20.63 -20.73
N ASP A 10 -3.65 20.08 -19.94
CA ASP A 10 -2.69 20.82 -19.12
C ASP A 10 -1.34 21.00 -19.83
N ALA A 11 -0.47 21.83 -19.25
CA ALA A 11 0.92 21.96 -19.67
C ALA A 11 1.85 22.01 -18.46
N TYR A 12 3.01 21.36 -18.59
CA TYR A 12 4.11 21.52 -17.64
C TYR A 12 4.85 22.81 -17.95
N VAL A 13 5.11 23.61 -16.91
CA VAL A 13 5.86 24.86 -17.03
C VAL A 13 7.07 24.81 -16.13
N ARG A 14 8.26 24.91 -16.72
CA ARG A 14 9.51 25.04 -15.99
C ARG A 14 9.90 26.52 -15.89
N PHE A 15 9.88 27.02 -14.66
CA PHE A 15 10.38 28.35 -14.32
C PHE A 15 11.90 28.37 -14.18
N SER A 16 12.49 29.55 -14.32
CA SER A 16 13.95 29.73 -14.30
C SER A 16 14.47 29.79 -12.87
N SER A 17 13.61 30.13 -11.90
CA SER A 17 13.92 30.11 -10.47
C SER A 17 12.71 29.72 -9.61
N PRO A 18 12.92 29.19 -8.39
CA PRO A 18 11.84 28.94 -7.45
C PRO A 18 11.07 30.21 -7.07
N LEU A 19 11.76 31.35 -6.95
CA LEU A 19 11.12 32.63 -6.61
C LEU A 19 10.16 33.09 -7.70
N GLU A 20 10.53 32.92 -8.97
CA GLU A 20 9.64 33.20 -10.10
C GLU A 20 8.38 32.33 -10.01
N ARG A 21 8.53 31.02 -9.77
CA ARG A 21 7.39 30.10 -9.60
C ARG A 21 6.42 30.54 -8.51
N GLU A 22 6.91 30.92 -7.32
CA GLU A 22 6.05 31.38 -6.21
C GLU A 22 5.16 32.56 -6.60
N GLN A 23 5.65 33.45 -7.48
CA GLN A 23 4.86 34.58 -7.96
C GLN A 23 3.65 34.18 -8.82
N PHE A 24 3.57 32.94 -9.30
CA PHE A 24 2.50 32.45 -10.18
C PHE A 24 1.54 31.46 -9.51
N LEU A 25 1.95 30.74 -8.44
CA LEU A 25 1.18 29.65 -7.85
C LEU A 25 -0.19 30.08 -7.25
N ASP A 26 -0.33 31.32 -6.82
CA ASP A 26 -1.59 31.84 -6.25
C ASP A 26 -2.37 32.76 -7.21
N LYS A 27 -1.93 32.87 -8.47
CA LYS A 27 -2.54 33.78 -9.44
C LYS A 27 -3.46 33.05 -10.40
N VAL A 28 -4.64 33.63 -10.60
CA VAL A 28 -5.57 33.25 -11.66
C VAL A 28 -5.52 34.32 -12.75
N PHE A 29 -5.11 33.91 -13.95
CA PHE A 29 -5.06 34.78 -15.12
C PHE A 29 -6.33 34.58 -15.93
N GLN A 30 -7.15 35.62 -16.06
CA GLN A 30 -8.39 35.58 -16.81
C GLN A 30 -8.15 35.97 -18.27
N PHE A 31 -8.62 35.14 -19.19
CA PHE A 31 -8.57 35.34 -20.64
C PHE A 31 -10.00 35.44 -21.18
N GLY A 32 -10.60 36.61 -21.00
CA GLY A 32 -12.01 36.83 -21.34
C GLY A 32 -12.97 36.19 -20.33
N PRO A 33 -14.27 36.06 -20.68
CA PRO A 33 -15.31 35.71 -19.71
C PRO A 33 -15.35 34.22 -19.31
N HIS A 34 -14.72 33.33 -20.07
CA HIS A 34 -14.88 31.87 -19.89
C HIS A 34 -13.56 31.10 -19.70
N TYR A 35 -12.40 31.74 -19.87
CA TYR A 35 -11.12 31.06 -19.79
C TYR A 35 -10.28 31.63 -18.64
N SER A 36 -9.82 30.75 -17.77
CA SER A 36 -8.91 31.08 -16.69
C SER A 36 -7.72 30.14 -16.71
N LEU A 37 -6.52 30.67 -16.59
CA LEU A 37 -5.28 29.92 -16.40
C LEU A 37 -4.87 30.03 -14.92
N ARG A 38 -4.51 28.90 -14.32
CA ARG A 38 -3.92 28.83 -12.99
C ARG A 38 -2.65 28.00 -13.04
N PHE A 39 -1.71 28.29 -12.15
CA PHE A 39 -0.55 27.44 -11.95
C PHE A 39 -0.75 26.67 -10.65
N ILE A 40 -0.66 25.34 -10.72
CA ILE A 40 -0.68 24.46 -9.55
C ILE A 40 0.66 23.76 -9.46
N LYS A 41 1.08 23.38 -8.25
CA LYS A 41 2.28 22.56 -8.12
C LYS A 41 2.02 21.21 -8.79
N HIS A 42 3.03 20.66 -9.46
CA HIS A 42 2.85 19.43 -10.25
C HIS A 42 2.39 18.23 -9.40
N ASP A 43 2.74 18.23 -8.11
CA ASP A 43 2.43 17.25 -7.09
C ASP A 43 1.07 17.51 -6.40
N GLU A 44 0.42 18.61 -6.74
CA GLU A 44 -0.91 19.03 -6.26
C GLU A 44 -1.92 19.12 -7.43
N ALA A 45 -1.60 18.53 -8.58
CA ALA A 45 -2.48 18.47 -9.75
C ALA A 45 -3.79 17.72 -9.44
N GLU A 46 -4.81 17.82 -10.30
CA GLU A 46 -6.15 17.25 -10.01
C GLU A 46 -6.13 15.72 -9.77
N ASN A 47 -5.13 15.03 -10.32
CA ASN A 47 -4.87 13.61 -10.10
C ASN A 47 -4.01 13.32 -8.86
N ALA A 48 -3.50 14.33 -8.16
CA ALA A 48 -2.80 14.14 -6.90
C ALA A 48 -3.77 13.56 -5.88
N ARG A 49 -3.38 12.43 -5.30
CA ARG A 49 -4.10 11.76 -4.23
C ARG A 49 -3.12 11.57 -3.09
N ALA A 50 -3.39 12.24 -1.98
CA ALA A 50 -2.80 11.86 -0.70
C ALA A 50 -3.61 10.67 -0.17
N HIS A 51 -2.92 9.62 0.24
CA HIS A 51 -3.53 8.48 0.89
C HIS A 51 -2.95 8.37 2.30
N ASP A 52 -3.82 8.42 3.30
CA ASP A 52 -3.43 8.09 4.66
C ASP A 52 -3.17 6.58 4.72
N LEU A 53 -1.95 6.22 5.10
CA LEU A 53 -1.53 4.83 5.27
C LEU A 53 -1.58 4.52 6.76
N ASP A 54 -2.67 3.88 7.18
CA ASP A 54 -3.02 3.61 8.58
C ASP A 54 -2.61 2.19 9.03
N ARG A 55 -2.41 1.26 8.09
CA ARG A 55 -2.11 -0.13 8.41
C ARG A 55 -0.81 -0.63 7.79
N GLU A 56 -0.04 -1.32 8.61
CA GLU A 56 1.11 -2.10 8.17
C GLU A 56 0.73 -3.59 8.12
N ALA A 57 1.05 -4.25 7.01
CA ALA A 57 0.91 -5.69 6.89
C ALA A 57 2.18 -6.35 6.35
N TRP A 58 2.44 -7.56 6.84
CA TRP A 58 3.46 -8.43 6.27
C TRP A 58 2.79 -9.41 5.32
N VAL A 59 3.26 -9.44 4.07
CA VAL A 59 2.77 -10.37 3.05
C VAL A 59 3.90 -11.27 2.56
N MET A 60 3.57 -12.52 2.28
CA MET A 60 4.44 -13.48 1.62
C MET A 60 4.00 -13.62 0.17
N ILE A 61 4.93 -13.40 -0.75
CA ILE A 61 4.71 -13.63 -2.18
C ILE A 61 5.42 -14.92 -2.56
N MET A 62 4.68 -15.81 -3.20
CA MET A 62 5.14 -17.15 -3.59
C MET A 62 5.43 -17.21 -5.09
N GLY A 63 6.44 -17.98 -5.49
CA GLY A 63 6.80 -18.12 -6.90
C GLY A 63 7.40 -16.85 -7.50
N PHE A 64 7.96 -15.98 -6.66
CA PHE A 64 8.56 -14.72 -7.09
C PHE A 64 9.81 -14.99 -7.94
N HIS A 65 9.86 -14.43 -9.15
CA HIS A 65 10.94 -14.70 -10.09
C HIS A 65 12.25 -14.06 -9.64
N LEU A 66 13.36 -14.79 -9.70
CA LEU A 66 14.67 -14.32 -9.20
C LEU A 66 15.17 -13.09 -9.95
N ASP A 67 14.92 -13.02 -11.25
CA ASP A 67 15.29 -11.86 -12.07
C ASP A 67 14.49 -10.59 -11.71
N ALA A 68 13.32 -10.75 -11.09
CA ALA A 68 12.50 -9.63 -10.63
C ALA A 68 13.00 -9.04 -9.29
N ARG A 69 13.98 -9.68 -8.64
CA ARG A 69 14.43 -9.34 -7.28
C ARG A 69 15.25 -8.06 -7.20
N ASN A 70 15.88 -7.68 -8.32
CA ASN A 70 16.60 -6.41 -8.44
C ASN A 70 15.67 -5.22 -8.74
N ASN A 71 14.35 -5.43 -8.78
CA ASN A 71 13.39 -4.36 -8.98
C ASN A 71 13.40 -3.44 -7.76
N LYS A 72 13.63 -2.13 -7.98
CA LYS A 72 13.63 -1.11 -6.92
C LYS A 72 12.34 -1.07 -6.10
N ALA A 73 11.22 -1.56 -6.66
CA ALA A 73 9.96 -1.70 -5.93
C ALA A 73 10.04 -2.69 -4.74
N ILE A 74 11.08 -3.52 -4.67
CA ILE A 74 11.29 -4.57 -3.66
C ILE A 74 12.54 -4.23 -2.83
N GLU A 75 12.57 -3.01 -2.31
CA GLU A 75 13.73 -2.50 -1.58
C GLU A 75 13.92 -3.20 -0.21
N LYS A 76 12.86 -3.79 0.35
CA LYS A 76 12.86 -4.38 1.71
C LYS A 76 12.19 -5.76 1.77
N ALA A 77 12.54 -6.66 0.85
CA ALA A 77 12.15 -8.07 0.99
C ALA A 77 13.06 -8.79 2.00
N HIS A 78 12.47 -9.46 2.98
CA HIS A 78 13.19 -10.41 3.82
C HIS A 78 13.37 -11.72 3.06
N GLU A 79 14.60 -12.24 3.03
CA GLU A 79 14.88 -13.55 2.45
C GLU A 79 14.25 -14.64 3.31
N THR A 80 13.66 -15.65 2.68
CA THR A 80 13.30 -16.89 3.36
C THR A 80 14.27 -17.98 2.94
N ASN A 81 14.19 -19.16 3.58
CA ASN A 81 14.96 -20.34 3.18
C ASN A 81 14.62 -20.85 1.76
N TYR A 82 13.64 -20.25 1.07
CA TYR A 82 13.25 -20.59 -0.29
C TYR A 82 13.45 -19.39 -1.24
N ARG A 83 14.26 -19.59 -2.28
CA ARG A 83 14.67 -18.55 -3.25
C ARG A 83 13.53 -17.85 -3.99
N SER A 84 12.40 -18.53 -4.16
CA SER A 84 11.21 -18.00 -4.85
C SER A 84 10.12 -17.50 -3.88
N ARG A 85 10.45 -17.34 -2.60
CA ARG A 85 9.54 -16.79 -1.58
C ARG A 85 10.15 -15.53 -0.99
N ILE A 86 9.40 -14.45 -1.05
CA ILE A 86 9.80 -13.18 -0.46
C ILE A 86 8.76 -12.73 0.55
N VAL A 87 9.21 -12.14 1.64
CA VAL A 87 8.35 -11.50 2.63
C VAL A 87 8.52 -10.00 2.49
N VAL A 88 7.43 -9.29 2.22
CA VAL A 88 7.43 -7.85 1.97
C VAL A 88 6.52 -7.18 2.99
N LYS A 89 6.97 -6.05 3.51
CA LYS A 89 6.17 -5.16 4.33
C LYS A 89 5.43 -4.18 3.42
N VAL A 90 4.10 -4.19 3.49
CA VAL A 90 3.23 -3.31 2.70
C VAL A 90 2.52 -2.32 3.61
N LEU A 91 2.36 -1.09 3.12
CA LEU A 91 1.53 -0.07 3.73
C LEU A 91 0.20 -0.06 3.00
N LEU A 92 -0.88 -0.14 3.76
CA LEU A 92 -2.25 -0.19 3.27
C LEU A 92 -3.03 0.97 3.89
N ASN A 93 -4.07 1.38 3.19
CA ASN A 93 -5.17 2.18 3.74
C ASN A 93 -6.24 1.20 4.28
N ASP A 94 -7.06 1.58 5.27
CA ASP A 94 -7.95 0.67 6.01
C ASP A 94 -8.95 -0.07 5.11
N ASP A 95 -9.43 0.60 4.05
CA ASP A 95 -10.38 0.04 3.08
C ASP A 95 -9.73 -0.92 2.07
N VAL A 96 -8.39 -1.01 2.03
CA VAL A 96 -7.68 -1.80 1.02
C VAL A 96 -7.48 -3.24 1.48
N MET A 97 -8.10 -4.16 0.74
CA MET A 97 -7.88 -5.59 0.89
C MET A 97 -6.54 -5.99 0.28
N ILE A 98 -5.83 -6.90 0.95
CA ILE A 98 -4.61 -7.51 0.38
C ILE A 98 -5.07 -8.40 -0.78
N PRO A 99 -4.53 -8.21 -2.01
CA PRO A 99 -4.92 -9.04 -3.14
C PRO A 99 -4.46 -10.48 -2.94
N HIS A 100 -5.16 -11.43 -3.58
CA HIS A 100 -4.81 -12.86 -3.54
C HIS A 100 -3.59 -13.18 -4.40
N ASP A 101 -3.33 -12.37 -5.43
CA ASP A 101 -2.22 -12.51 -6.35
C ASP A 101 -1.71 -11.14 -6.82
N VAL A 102 -0.46 -11.11 -7.26
CA VAL A 102 0.17 -9.94 -7.88
C VAL A 102 0.81 -10.34 -9.19
N VAL A 103 0.67 -9.47 -10.20
CA VAL A 103 1.36 -9.65 -11.48
C VAL A 103 2.72 -8.97 -11.40
N VAL A 104 3.77 -9.76 -11.52
CA VAL A 104 5.15 -9.29 -11.56
C VAL A 104 5.55 -9.16 -13.03
N ILE A 105 5.98 -7.97 -13.41
CA ILE A 105 6.39 -7.66 -14.78
C ILE A 105 7.89 -7.35 -14.77
N VAL A 106 8.65 -8.07 -15.59
CA VAL A 106 10.09 -7.84 -15.80
C VAL A 106 10.36 -7.77 -17.28
N GLY A 107 11.07 -6.74 -17.71
CA GLY A 107 11.40 -6.58 -19.12
C GLY A 107 12.15 -5.30 -19.42
N SER A 108 12.54 -5.17 -20.68
CA SER A 108 13.04 -3.95 -21.29
C SER A 108 12.06 -3.46 -22.36
N GLU A 109 12.33 -2.30 -22.96
CA GLU A 109 11.47 -1.68 -24.00
C GLU A 109 11.11 -2.63 -25.16
N THR A 110 11.94 -3.64 -25.45
CA THR A 110 11.75 -4.57 -26.57
C THR A 110 11.10 -5.90 -26.20
N ARG A 111 11.09 -6.30 -24.93
CA ARG A 111 10.45 -7.55 -24.48
C ARG A 111 10.08 -7.49 -23.01
N ILE A 112 8.82 -7.80 -22.73
CA ILE A 112 8.24 -7.84 -21.39
C ILE A 112 7.76 -9.26 -21.10
N CYS A 113 8.14 -9.78 -19.93
CA CYS A 113 7.64 -11.03 -19.37
C CYS A 113 6.79 -10.72 -18.13
N SER A 114 5.72 -11.49 -17.90
CA SER A 114 4.88 -11.35 -16.72
C SER A 114 4.59 -12.70 -16.09
N TRP A 115 4.46 -12.70 -14.76
CA TRP A 115 4.10 -13.86 -13.96
C TRP A 115 3.08 -13.47 -12.90
N THR A 116 2.14 -14.36 -12.61
CA THR A 116 1.16 -14.17 -11.52
C THR A 116 1.67 -14.92 -10.29
N CYS A 117 1.90 -14.18 -9.21
CA CYS A 117 2.45 -14.71 -7.96
C CYS A 117 1.39 -14.63 -6.86
N PRO A 118 1.04 -15.76 -6.20
CA PRO A 118 0.08 -15.72 -5.10
C PRO A 118 0.65 -15.02 -3.86
N VAL A 119 -0.24 -14.33 -3.13
CA VAL A 119 0.07 -13.49 -1.97
C VAL A 119 -0.67 -14.01 -0.75
N PHE A 120 0.05 -14.13 0.37
CA PHE A 120 -0.47 -14.59 1.65
C PHE A 120 -0.21 -13.54 2.73
N ALA A 121 -1.24 -13.12 3.45
CA ALA A 121 -1.08 -12.26 4.62
C ALA A 121 -0.48 -13.06 5.79
N LEU A 122 0.66 -12.61 6.32
CA LEU A 122 1.34 -13.28 7.45
C LEU A 122 0.94 -12.70 8.80
N LYS A 123 0.75 -11.39 8.89
CA LYS A 123 0.30 -10.71 10.11
C LYS A 123 -0.34 -9.36 9.78
N ARG A 124 -1.52 -9.11 10.34
CA ARG A 124 -2.23 -7.82 10.31
C ARG A 124 -1.97 -7.14 11.66
N SER A 125 -1.14 -6.11 11.69
CA SER A 125 -1.04 -5.23 12.86
C SER A 125 -1.82 -3.97 12.56
N ASN A 126 -3.03 -3.85 13.11
CA ASN A 126 -3.74 -2.57 13.10
C ASN A 126 -2.99 -1.60 14.04
N ARG A 127 -2.86 -0.32 13.65
CA ARG A 127 -2.25 0.72 14.50
C ARG A 127 -3.17 1.21 15.62
N THR A 128 -4.35 0.61 15.78
CA THR A 128 -5.19 0.82 16.96
C THR A 128 -4.70 -0.13 18.04
N MET A 129 -4.10 0.41 19.10
CA MET A 129 -4.07 -0.27 20.39
C MET A 129 -5.53 -0.52 20.77
N LEU A 130 -6.04 -1.72 20.49
CA LEU A 130 -7.23 -2.21 21.18
C LEU A 130 -6.86 -2.19 22.66
N GLY A 131 -7.66 -1.48 23.45
CA GLY A 131 -7.47 -1.40 24.90
C GLY A 131 -7.27 -2.80 25.47
N ASP A 132 -6.33 -2.87 26.42
CA ASP A 132 -5.97 -4.05 27.20
C ASP A 132 -7.17 -4.98 27.39
N GLU A 133 -7.00 -6.26 27.02
CA GLU A 133 -8.05 -7.28 27.15
C GLU A 133 -8.72 -7.16 28.53
N ASP A 134 -10.05 -7.26 28.56
CA ASP A 134 -10.86 -7.13 29.78
C ASP A 134 -10.14 -7.76 30.98
N GLN A 135 -9.87 -6.94 32.01
CA GLN A 135 -9.21 -7.41 33.23
C GLN A 135 -9.94 -8.67 33.72
N VAL A 136 -9.21 -9.78 33.83
CA VAL A 136 -9.73 -11.01 34.43
C VAL A 136 -10.16 -10.66 35.85
N LEU A 137 -11.47 -10.59 36.09
CA LEU A 137 -12.02 -10.49 37.43
C LEU A 137 -11.44 -11.64 38.26
N PRO A 138 -10.93 -11.39 39.48
CA PRO A 138 -10.23 -12.40 40.27
C PRO A 138 -11.09 -13.63 40.62
N ASP A 139 -12.42 -13.55 40.45
CA ASP A 139 -13.35 -14.67 40.56
C ASP A 139 -14.35 -14.69 39.38
N GLY A 140 -13.98 -15.35 38.29
CA GLY A 140 -14.92 -15.75 37.23
C GLY A 140 -15.58 -17.09 37.58
N LEU A 141 -16.90 -17.19 37.42
CA LEU A 141 -17.66 -18.45 37.54
C LEU A 141 -16.96 -19.55 36.74
N LEU A 142 -16.34 -20.52 37.42
CA LEU A 142 -15.77 -21.70 36.80
C LEU A 142 -16.84 -22.34 35.92
N HIS A 143 -16.53 -22.48 34.62
CA HIS A 143 -17.35 -23.28 33.72
C HIS A 143 -17.64 -24.63 34.42
N PRO A 144 -18.92 -25.07 34.49
CA PRO A 144 -19.23 -26.34 35.13
C PRO A 144 -18.39 -27.42 34.49
N LEU A 145 -17.58 -28.12 35.30
CA LEU A 145 -16.76 -29.21 34.81
C LEU A 145 -17.67 -30.25 34.14
N PRO A 146 -17.26 -30.83 33.01
CA PRO A 146 -18.03 -31.89 32.36
C PRO A 146 -18.25 -33.03 33.35
N MET A 147 -19.46 -33.59 33.33
CA MET A 147 -19.86 -34.68 34.22
C MET A 147 -18.89 -35.86 34.06
N PRO A 148 -18.39 -36.48 35.13
CA PRO A 148 -17.49 -37.62 35.02
C PRO A 148 -18.19 -38.78 34.28
N PRO A 149 -17.45 -39.53 33.44
CA PRO A 149 -18.02 -40.62 32.68
C PRO A 149 -18.61 -41.69 33.61
N PRO A 150 -19.71 -42.38 33.20
CA PRO A 150 -20.30 -43.45 34.00
C PRO A 150 -19.26 -44.50 34.33
N ALA A 151 -19.16 -44.88 35.61
CA ALA A 151 -18.33 -46.01 36.01
C ALA A 151 -18.85 -47.27 35.29
N LEU A 152 -17.99 -47.93 34.54
CA LEU A 152 -18.25 -49.29 34.05
C LEU A 152 -18.44 -50.19 35.27
N VAL A 153 -19.68 -50.54 35.58
CA VAL A 153 -20.00 -51.58 36.56
C VAL A 153 -19.59 -52.91 35.92
N GLY A 154 -18.65 -53.60 36.58
CA GLY A 154 -17.97 -54.77 36.04
C GLY A 154 -18.85 -55.99 35.78
N PHE A 155 -18.28 -56.93 35.03
CA PHE A 155 -18.63 -58.35 35.06
C PHE A 155 -17.57 -59.10 35.85
#